data_AF-A0A526Z1U9-F1
#
_entry.id   AF-A0A526Z1U9-F1
#
_cell.length_a   1.000
_cell.length_b   1.000
_cell.length_c   1.000
_cell.angle_alpha   90.00
_cell.angle_beta   90.00
_cell.angle_gamma   90.00
#
_symmetry.space_group_name_H-M   'P 1'
#
loop_
_entity.id
_entity.type
_entity.pdbx_description
1 polymer ?
#
loop_
_entity_poly.entity_id
_entity_poly.type
_entity_poly.pdbx_seq_one_letter_code
_entity_poly.pdbx_strand_id
1 'polypeptide(L)'
;MDDKSEERGGGLEPVNSTDRRVRADAQRNSKALLEAAMAVFAASGVDAPVREIADKAGVGVGTLYRHFPQRSDLIVAVFRNEVDACANAASAIAAEYEPGEALAR
;
A
#
# COMPACT_ATOMS: atom_id res chain seq x y z
N MET A 1 -16.97 -40.62 -42.17
CA MET A 1 -17.92 -39.60 -42.63
C MET A 1 -18.90 -39.35 -41.49
N ASP A 2 -18.42 -38.88 -40.35
CA ASP A 2 -17.99 -37.49 -40.08
C ASP A 2 -19.21 -36.57 -40.00
N ASP A 3 -19.54 -36.11 -38.79
CA ASP A 3 -19.75 -34.69 -38.42
C ASP A 3 -20.45 -34.66 -37.04
N LYS A 4 -19.69 -34.71 -35.94
CA LYS A 4 -19.23 -33.55 -35.15
C LYS A 4 -20.38 -32.85 -34.42
N SER A 5 -20.84 -33.44 -33.30
CA SER A 5 -21.58 -32.69 -32.28
C SER A 5 -20.59 -32.00 -31.35
N GLU A 6 -20.60 -30.68 -31.43
CA GLU A 6 -19.65 -29.74 -30.87
C GLU A 6 -19.53 -29.80 -29.35
N GLU A 7 -18.28 -29.80 -28.90
CA GLU A 7 -17.88 -29.51 -27.53
C GLU A 7 -18.36 -28.13 -27.10
N ARG A 8 -19.27 -28.06 -26.12
CA ARG A 8 -19.46 -26.84 -25.33
C ARG A 8 -18.37 -26.75 -24.27
N GLY A 9 -17.17 -26.40 -24.72
CA GLY A 9 -16.11 -25.90 -23.84
C GLY A 9 -16.46 -24.47 -23.41
N GLY A 10 -16.94 -24.31 -22.18
CA GLY A 10 -17.05 -23.01 -21.52
C GLY A 10 -15.66 -22.44 -21.28
N GLY A 11 -15.13 -21.68 -22.24
CA GLY A 11 -13.88 -20.97 -22.10
C GLY A 11 -14.03 -19.87 -21.04
N LEU A 12 -13.22 -19.93 -19.99
CA LEU A 12 -13.01 -18.78 -19.10
C LEU A 12 -12.48 -17.62 -19.96
N GLU A 13 -13.27 -16.56 -20.08
CA GLU A 13 -12.84 -15.29 -20.66
C GLU A 13 -11.49 -14.86 -20.04
N PRO A 14 -10.47 -14.54 -20.85
CA PRO A 14 -9.17 -14.19 -20.32
C PRO A 14 -9.27 -12.86 -19.57
N VAL A 15 -9.10 -12.92 -18.24
CA VAL A 15 -9.03 -11.71 -17.40
C VAL A 15 -7.92 -10.79 -17.96
N ASN A 16 -8.37 -9.68 -18.54
CA ASN A 16 -7.58 -8.76 -19.36
C ASN A 16 -6.28 -8.36 -18.64
N SER A 17 -5.13 -8.75 -19.20
CA SER A 17 -3.80 -8.62 -18.58
C SER A 17 -3.40 -7.16 -18.31
N THR A 18 -3.97 -6.23 -19.08
CA THR A 18 -3.82 -4.77 -18.93
C THR A 18 -4.42 -4.26 -17.62
N ASP A 19 -5.65 -4.65 -17.29
CA ASP A 19 -6.32 -4.28 -16.05
C ASP A 19 -5.55 -4.80 -14.82
N ARG A 20 -5.04 -6.03 -14.90
CA ARG A 20 -4.20 -6.61 -13.85
C ARG A 20 -2.91 -5.81 -13.63
N ARG A 21 -2.29 -5.32 -14.70
CA ARG A 21 -1.09 -4.47 -14.63
C ARG A 21 -1.39 -3.12 -13.99
N VAL A 22 -2.49 -2.47 -14.37
CA VAL A 22 -2.92 -1.18 -13.80
C VAL A 22 -3.17 -1.31 -12.30
N ARG A 23 -3.83 -2.38 -11.85
CA ARG A 23 -4.04 -2.64 -10.42
C ARG A 23 -2.74 -2.87 -9.66
N ALA A 24 -1.82 -3.64 -10.25
CA ALA A 24 -0.49 -3.86 -9.65
C ALA A 24 0.31 -2.56 -9.55
N ASP A 25 0.27 -1.70 -10.57
CA ASP A 25 0.92 -0.39 -10.55
C ASP A 25 0.29 0.53 -9.51
N ALA A 26 -1.03 0.58 -9.40
CA ALA A 26 -1.74 1.34 -8.37
C ALA A 26 -1.34 0.89 -6.94
N GLN A 27 -1.22 -0.42 -6.71
CA GLN A 27 -0.79 -0.95 -5.41
C GLN A 27 0.67 -0.62 -5.10
N ARG A 28 1.57 -0.74 -6.08
CA ARG A 28 2.98 -0.34 -5.93
C ARG A 28 3.11 1.14 -5.62
N ASN A 29 2.38 2.00 -6.35
CA ASN A 29 2.41 3.44 -6.16
C ASN A 29 1.87 3.82 -4.78
N SER A 30 0.78 3.20 -4.33
CA SER A 30 0.22 3.44 -3.00
C SER A 30 1.23 3.11 -1.89
N LYS A 31 1.90 1.95 -2.00
CA LYS A 31 2.94 1.55 -1.04
C LYS A 31 4.13 2.52 -1.05
N ALA A 32 4.65 2.88 -2.23
CA ALA A 32 5.77 3.82 -2.35
C ALA A 32 5.42 5.21 -1.78
N LEU A 33 4.20 5.68 -2.01
CA LEU A 33 3.70 6.93 -1.43
C LEU A 33 3.65 6.88 0.09
N LEU A 34 3.18 5.77 0.66
CA LEU A 34 3.10 5.59 2.11
C LEU A 34 4.49 5.59 2.75
N GLU A 35 5.43 4.81 2.20
CA GLU A 35 6.83 4.75 2.66
C GLU A 35 7.52 6.12 2.57
N ALA A 36 7.35 6.82 1.45
CA ALA A 36 7.89 8.16 1.29
C ALA A 36 7.29 9.16 2.28
N ALA A 37 5.96 9.12 2.49
CA ALA A 37 5.27 10.00 3.41
C ALA A 37 5.72 9.79 4.85
N MET A 38 5.84 8.53 5.31
CA MET A 38 6.38 8.19 6.62
C MET A 38 7.76 8.79 6.82
N ALA A 39 8.67 8.60 5.86
CA ALA A 39 10.03 9.10 5.95
C ALA A 39 10.10 10.64 5.94
N VAL A 40 9.26 11.31 5.15
CA VAL A 40 9.21 12.79 5.11
C VAL A 40 8.60 13.35 6.38
N PHE A 41 7.50 12.79 6.87
CA PHE A 41 6.86 13.25 8.10
C PHE A 41 7.76 13.07 9.33
N ALA A 42 8.53 11.97 9.39
CA ALA A 42 9.50 11.75 10.46
C ALA A 42 10.64 12.79 10.44
N ALA A 43 11.08 13.23 9.27
CA ALA A 43 12.19 14.17 9.12
C ALA A 43 11.78 15.64 9.23
N SER A 44 10.65 16.00 8.62
CA SER A 44 10.26 17.39 8.35
C SER A 44 8.89 17.77 8.94
N GLY A 45 8.23 16.83 9.63
CA GLY A 45 6.90 17.03 10.23
C GLY A 45 5.74 16.84 9.25
N VAL A 46 4.53 16.77 9.80
CA VAL A 46 3.29 16.47 9.05
C VAL A 46 2.82 17.60 8.13
N ASP A 47 3.48 18.75 8.14
CA ASP A 47 3.21 19.90 7.26
C ASP A 47 4.14 19.97 6.05
N ALA A 48 5.10 19.04 5.92
CA ALA A 48 6.05 19.00 4.81
C ALA A 48 5.37 19.05 3.42
N PRO A 49 5.99 19.68 2.40
CA PRO A 49 5.35 19.82 1.10
C PRO A 49 4.99 18.47 0.46
N VAL A 50 3.76 18.33 -0.05
CA VAL A 50 3.29 17.10 -0.74
C VAL A 50 4.19 16.75 -1.95
N ARG A 51 4.79 17.76 -2.57
CA ARG A 51 5.76 17.58 -3.65
C ARG A 51 6.98 16.77 -3.21
N GLU A 52 7.51 17.03 -2.03
CA GLU A 52 8.67 16.31 -1.50
C GLU A 52 8.36 14.81 -1.32
N ILE A 53 7.14 14.50 -0.87
CA ILE A 53 6.65 13.12 -0.74
C ILE A 53 6.55 12.46 -2.12
N ALA A 54 5.94 13.13 -3.09
CA ALA A 54 5.78 12.61 -4.44
C ALA A 54 7.13 12.37 -5.12
N ASP A 55 8.05 13.33 -5.01
CA ASP A 55 9.42 13.23 -5.55
C ASP A 55 10.17 12.05 -4.90
N LYS A 56 10.05 11.88 -3.57
CA LYS A 56 10.67 10.75 -2.85
C LYS A 56 10.05 9.39 -3.22
N ALA A 57 8.76 9.34 -3.48
CA ALA A 57 8.06 8.15 -3.94
C ALA A 57 8.32 7.83 -5.43
N GLY A 58 8.96 8.72 -6.17
CA GLY A 58 9.18 8.57 -7.62
C GLY A 58 7.89 8.64 -8.44
N VAL A 59 6.85 9.32 -7.93
CA VAL A 59 5.55 9.46 -8.61
C VAL A 59 5.17 10.93 -8.79
N GLY A 60 4.24 11.22 -9.70
CA GLY A 60 3.71 12.57 -9.88
C GLY A 60 2.75 12.98 -8.76
N VAL A 61 2.67 14.27 -8.46
CA VAL A 61 1.71 14.85 -7.48
C VAL A 61 0.26 14.51 -7.86
N GLY A 62 -0.07 14.46 -9.16
CA GLY A 62 -1.39 14.03 -9.62
C GLY A 62 -1.70 12.57 -9.29
N THR A 63 -0.71 11.69 -9.30
CA THR A 63 -0.85 10.29 -8.85
C THR A 63 -1.08 10.23 -7.35
N LEU A 64 -0.35 11.04 -6.57
CA LEU A 64 -0.56 11.15 -5.12
C LEU A 64 -2.01 11.53 -4.80
N TYR A 65 -2.54 12.61 -5.39
CA TYR A 65 -3.92 13.03 -5.13
C TYR A 65 -4.98 12.07 -5.68
N ARG A 66 -4.65 11.23 -6.67
CA ARG A 66 -5.55 10.14 -7.09
C ARG A 66 -5.65 9.04 -6.04
N HIS A 67 -4.57 8.77 -5.29
CA HIS A 67 -4.57 7.80 -4.19
C HIS A 67 -5.09 8.39 -2.88
N PHE A 68 -4.75 9.65 -2.61
CA PHE A 68 -5.07 10.38 -1.39
C PHE A 68 -5.67 11.74 -1.77
N PRO A 69 -6.99 11.80 -2.03
CA PRO A 69 -7.66 13.01 -2.49
C PRO A 69 -7.40 14.21 -1.58
N GLN A 70 -7.31 13.99 -0.28
CA GLN A 70 -6.95 15.00 0.70
C GLN A 70 -5.61 14.68 1.37
N ARG A 71 -4.89 15.71 1.80
CA ARG A 71 -3.67 15.56 2.63
C ARG A 71 -3.97 14.75 3.91
N SER A 72 -5.15 14.95 4.50
CA SER A 72 -5.63 14.20 5.66
C SER A 72 -5.74 12.70 5.37
N ASP A 73 -6.12 12.29 4.16
CA ASP A 73 -6.21 10.87 3.79
C ASP A 73 -4.84 10.19 3.83
N LEU A 74 -3.81 10.89 3.32
CA LEU A 74 -2.42 10.43 3.40
C LEU A 74 -1.94 10.34 4.84
N ILE A 75 -2.23 11.37 5.64
CA ILE A 75 -1.86 11.41 7.07
C ILE A 75 -2.53 10.24 7.81
N VAL A 76 -3.82 10.02 7.62
CA VAL A 76 -4.57 8.91 8.24
C VAL A 76 -4.01 7.56 7.80
N ALA A 77 -3.66 7.40 6.52
CA ALA A 77 -3.07 6.16 6.02
C ALA A 77 -1.71 5.86 6.70
N VAL A 78 -0.84 6.88 6.83
CA VAL A 78 0.43 6.76 7.54
C VAL A 78 0.21 6.38 9.01
N PHE A 79 -0.66 7.09 9.71
CA PHE A 79 -0.94 6.80 11.11
C PHE A 79 -1.49 5.37 11.32
N ARG A 80 -2.40 4.92 10.46
CA ARG A 80 -2.91 3.54 10.51
C ARG A 80 -1.80 2.52 10.32
N ASN A 81 -0.92 2.73 9.34
CA ASN A 81 0.21 1.84 9.10
C ASN A 81 1.13 1.71 10.31
N GLU A 82 1.48 2.83 10.95
CA GLU A 82 2.35 2.81 12.14
C GLU A 82 1.66 2.16 13.35
N VAL A 83 0.37 2.43 13.57
CA VAL A 83 -0.40 1.76 14.64
C VAL A 83 -0.47 0.25 14.40
N ASP A 84 -0.75 -0.16 13.17
CA ASP A 84 -0.81 -1.57 12.80
C ASP A 84 0.58 -2.24 12.94
N ALA A 85 1.66 -1.54 12.56
CA ALA A 85 3.02 -2.02 12.73
C ALA A 85 3.36 -2.23 14.22
N CYS A 86 3.04 -1.27 15.08
CA CYS A 86 3.22 -1.40 16.53
C CYS A 86 2.39 -2.57 17.10
N ALA A 87 1.12 -2.69 16.70
CA ALA A 87 0.25 -3.76 17.17
C ALA A 87 0.77 -5.15 16.74
N ASN A 88 1.25 -5.28 15.50
CA ASN A 88 1.84 -6.52 14.99
C ASN A 88 3.15 -6.88 15.70
N ALA A 89 3.99 -5.89 16.02
CA ALA A 89 5.22 -6.11 16.76
C ALA A 89 4.97 -6.56 18.21
N ALA A 90 3.90 -6.07 18.84
CA ALA A 90 3.59 -6.35 20.24
C ALA A 90 3.51 -7.84 20.56
N SER A 91 2.90 -8.64 19.69
CA SER A 91 2.78 -10.10 19.89
C SER A 91 4.13 -10.81 19.90
N ALA A 92 5.06 -10.38 19.04
CA ALA A 92 6.40 -10.96 18.98
C ALA A 92 7.22 -10.59 20.22
N ILE A 93 7.17 -9.32 20.63
CA ILE A 93 7.88 -8.84 21.82
C ILE A 93 7.35 -9.52 23.09
N ALA A 94 6.02 -9.65 23.23
CA ALA A 94 5.40 -10.32 24.37
C ALA A 94 5.73 -11.82 24.47
N ALA A 95 6.12 -12.46 23.35
CA ALA A 95 6.55 -13.85 23.35
C ALA A 95 8.02 -14.04 23.78
N GLU A 96 8.83 -12.98 23.70
CA GLU A 96 10.27 -13.04 23.95
C GLU A 96 10.66 -12.45 25.33
N TYR A 97 9.86 -11.55 25.89
CA TYR A 97 10.18 -10.79 27.10
C TYR A 97 9.06 -10.87 28.15
N GLU A 98 9.44 -10.80 29.43
CA GLU A 98 8.48 -10.60 30.52
C GLU A 98 7.78 -9.24 30.39
N PRO A 99 6.54 -9.06 30.90
CA PRO A 99 5.72 -7.89 30.60
C PRO A 99 6.39 -6.53 30.87
N GLY A 100 7.17 -6.42 31.94
CA GLY A 100 7.90 -5.20 32.28
C GLY A 100 9.08 -4.90 31.34
N GLU A 101 9.72 -5.94 30.82
CA GLU A 101 10.83 -5.82 29.87
C GLU A 101 10.32 -5.58 28.44
N ALA A 102 9.19 -6.21 28.08
CA ALA A 102 8.50 -6.02 26.81
C ALA A 102 8.11 -4.56 26.57
N LEU A 103 7.64 -3.86 27.60
CA LEU A 103 7.25 -2.44 27.51
C LEU A 103 8.45 -1.50 27.23
N ALA A 104 9.67 -1.93 27.56
CA ALA A 104 10.89 -1.14 27.38
C ALA A 104 11.59 -1.37 26.02
N ARG A 105 11.00 -2.18 25.14
CA ARG A 105 11.51 -2.49 23.79
C ARG A 105 10.75 -1.71 22.72
#